data_AF-A0AAE8ISL7-F1
#
_entry.id   AF-A0AAE8ISL7-F1
#
_cell.length_a   1.000
_cell.length_b   1.000
_cell.length_c   1.000
_cell.angle_alpha   90.00
_cell.angle_beta   90.00
_cell.angle_gamma   90.00
#
_symmetry.space_group_name_H-M   'P 1'
#
loop_
_entity.id
_entity.type
_entity.pdbx_description
1 polymer ?
#
loop_
_entity_poly.entity_id
_entity_poly.type
_entity_poly.pdbx_seq_one_letter_code
_entity_poly.pdbx_strand_id
1 'polypeptide(L)'
;MKRPVEKLQRLVCDACHYMEDVDRLHKGLIGKECPDCQSNMLTAEDYRIAKRQMWKLSILSWLSRMIAKMYPAAGLGVMTVQTKDGELFSSLHKDQHL
;
A
#
# COMPACT_ATOMS: atom_id res chain seq x y z
N MET A 1 17.21 24.95 1.45
CA MET A 1 16.66 24.06 0.41
C MET A 1 16.07 22.83 1.08
N LYS A 2 14.74 22.67 1.10
CA LYS A 2 14.10 21.45 1.62
C LYS A 2 14.10 20.43 0.47
N ARG A 3 14.91 19.37 0.56
CA ARG A 3 14.84 18.26 -0.39
C ARG A 3 13.42 17.69 -0.35
N PRO A 4 12.75 17.45 -1.50
CA PRO A 4 11.47 16.78 -1.49
C PRO A 4 11.67 15.43 -0.79
N VAL A 5 10.80 15.12 0.18
CA VAL A 5 10.84 13.84 0.89
C VAL A 5 10.50 12.77 -0.14
N GLU A 6 11.52 12.15 -0.71
CA GLU A 6 11.38 11.06 -1.64
C GLU A 6 10.65 9.92 -0.91
N LYS A 7 9.65 9.33 -1.55
CA LYS A 7 8.88 8.23 -0.94
C LYS A 7 9.78 7.01 -0.82
N LEU A 8 10.46 6.89 0.32
CA LEU A 8 11.24 5.72 0.69
C LEU A 8 10.32 4.50 0.75
N GLN A 9 10.76 3.42 0.12
CA GLN A 9 10.14 2.10 0.23
C GLN A 9 10.81 1.37 1.40
N ARG A 10 10.13 0.41 2.02
CA ARG A 10 10.69 -0.34 3.14
C ARG A 10 10.88 -1.80 2.78
N LEU A 11 12.08 -2.31 3.04
CA LEU A 11 12.32 -3.74 3.15
C LEU A 11 12.02 -4.15 4.59
N VAL A 12 11.32 -5.26 4.76
CA VAL A 12 10.98 -5.81 6.06
C VAL A 12 11.53 -7.22 6.12
N CYS A 13 12.24 -7.55 7.19
CA CYS A 13 12.73 -8.89 7.43
C CYS A 13 11.60 -9.78 7.96
N ASP A 14 11.30 -10.89 7.30
CA ASP A 14 10.24 -11.80 7.73
C ASP A 14 10.56 -12.53 9.05
N ALA A 15 11.84 -12.61 9.43
CA ALA A 15 12.28 -13.34 10.62
C ALA A 15 12.26 -12.47 11.90
N CYS A 16 12.76 -11.24 11.82
CA CYS A 16 12.89 -10.35 12.99
C CYS A 16 12.10 -9.04 12.87
N HIS A 17 11.38 -8.83 11.76
CA HIS A 17 10.64 -7.61 11.45
C HIS A 17 11.49 -6.32 11.42
N TYR A 18 12.82 -6.45 11.32
CA TYR A 18 13.70 -5.32 11.05
C TYR A 18 13.27 -4.63 9.75
N MET A 19 13.24 -3.30 9.78
CA MET A 19 12.84 -2.49 8.64
C MET A 19 13.98 -1.61 8.19
N GLU A 20 14.19 -1.56 6.88
CA GLU A 20 15.18 -0.69 6.27
C GLU A 20 14.52 0.16 5.18
N ASP A 21 14.68 1.47 5.29
CA ASP A 21 14.26 2.40 4.26
C ASP A 21 15.22 2.31 3.07
N VAL A 22 14.66 2.12 1.87
CA VAL A 22 15.38 2.08 0.59
C VAL A 22 14.75 3.08 -0.38
N ASP A 23 15.58 3.70 -1.22
CA ASP A 23 15.08 4.68 -2.20
C ASP A 23 14.03 4.05 -3.14
N ARG A 24 14.34 2.87 -3.68
CA ARG A 24 13.43 2.13 -4.57
C ARG A 24 13.76 0.64 -4.61
N LEU A 25 12.71 -0.18 -4.68
CA LEU A 25 12.84 -1.61 -4.94
C LEU A 25 13.41 -1.87 -6.35
N HIS A 26 14.65 -2.32 -6.40
CA HIS A 26 15.37 -2.68 -7.62
C HIS A 26 16.04 -4.05 -7.50
N LYS A 27 16.44 -4.64 -8.64
CA LYS A 27 17.03 -6.00 -8.68
C LYS A 27 18.28 -6.15 -7.80
N GLY A 28 19.05 -5.09 -7.58
CA GLY A 28 20.24 -5.12 -6.71
C GLY A 28 19.96 -5.35 -5.22
N LEU A 29 18.69 -5.29 -4.77
CA LEU A 29 18.32 -5.62 -3.40
C LEU A 29 18.01 -7.11 -3.20
N ILE A 30 17.97 -7.89 -4.29
CA ILE A 30 17.68 -9.33 -4.21
C ILE A 30 18.84 -10.03 -3.48
N GLY A 31 18.52 -10.82 -2.47
CA GLY A 31 19.51 -11.50 -1.63
C GLY A 31 20.09 -10.61 -0.53
N LYS A 32 19.55 -9.41 -0.30
CA LYS A 32 19.98 -8.55 0.80
C LYS A 32 19.71 -9.25 2.14
N GLU A 33 20.76 -9.41 2.93
CA GLU A 33 20.68 -10.03 4.25
C GLU A 33 20.29 -9.01 5.31
N CYS A 34 19.53 -9.46 6.31
CA CYS A 34 19.18 -8.66 7.46
C CYS A 34 20.41 -8.40 8.34
N PRO A 35 20.70 -7.16 8.74
CA PRO A 35 21.85 -6.86 9.60
C PRO A 35 21.75 -7.53 10.99
N ASP A 36 20.53 -7.80 11.47
CA ASP A 36 20.30 -8.34 12.81
C ASP A 36 20.31 -9.87 12.86
N CYS A 37 19.66 -10.54 11.89
CA CYS A 37 19.49 -12.01 11.91
C CYS A 37 20.05 -12.73 10.68
N GLN A 38 20.67 -12.02 9.73
CA GLN A 38 21.30 -12.55 8.52
C GLN A 38 20.37 -13.35 7.59
N SER A 39 19.07 -13.38 7.86
CA SER A 39 18.10 -13.96 6.93
C SER A 39 17.93 -13.08 5.70
N ASN A 40 17.61 -13.69 4.58
CA ASN A 40 17.35 -12.98 3.34
C ASN A 40 16.06 -12.15 3.46
N MET A 41 16.17 -10.83 3.30
CA MET A 41 15.04 -9.90 3.39
C MET A 41 14.28 -9.74 2.07
N LEU A 42 14.87 -10.16 0.94
CA LEU A 42 14.22 -10.02 -0.36
C LEU A 42 14.67 -11.12 -1.32
N THR A 43 13.78 -12.08 -1.58
CA THR A 43 14.07 -13.12 -2.57
C THR A 43 13.76 -12.67 -4.00
N ALA A 44 14.25 -13.43 -4.98
CA ALA A 44 13.92 -13.20 -6.39
C ALA A 44 12.44 -13.46 -6.70
N GLU A 45 11.75 -14.28 -5.90
CA GLU A 45 10.30 -14.51 -6.01
C GLU A 45 9.55 -13.28 -5.51
N ASP A 46 9.92 -12.76 -4.33
CA ASP A 46 9.29 -11.56 -3.74
C ASP A 46 9.41 -10.36 -4.66
N TYR A 47 10.59 -10.15 -5.25
CA TYR A 47 10.79 -9.08 -6.22
C TYR A 47 9.85 -9.18 -7.43
N ARG A 48 9.62 -10.40 -7.95
CA ARG A 48 8.69 -10.63 -9.08
C ARG A 48 7.24 -10.35 -8.69
N ILE A 49 6.83 -10.80 -7.51
CA ILE A 49 5.49 -10.58 -6.99
C ILE A 49 5.25 -9.08 -6.77
N ALA A 50 6.17 -8.39 -6.09
CA ALA A 50 6.10 -6.95 -5.84
C ALA A 50 5.98 -6.15 -7.14
N LYS A 51 6.76 -6.50 -8.18
CA LYS A 51 6.67 -5.86 -9.50
C LYS A 51 5.32 -6.06 -10.16
N ARG A 52 4.73 -7.26 -10.06
CA ARG A 52 3.39 -7.56 -10.59
C ARG A 52 2.31 -6.77 -9.87
N GLN A 53 2.39 -6.67 -8.54
CA GLN A 53 1.44 -5.89 -7.74
C GLN A 53 1.55 -4.39 -8.05
N MET A 54 2.78 -3.85 -8.15
CA MET A 54 2.99 -2.45 -8.55
C MET A 54 2.36 -2.13 -9.90
N TRP A 55 2.48 -3.03 -10.89
CA TRP A 55 1.84 -2.85 -12.18
C TRP A 55 0.30 -2.85 -12.09
N LYS A 56 -0.28 -3.77 -11.32
CA LYS A 56 -1.74 -3.80 -11.07
C LYS A 56 -2.22 -2.52 -10.37
N LEU A 57 -1.51 -2.04 -9.36
CA LEU A 57 -1.85 -0.79 -8.66
C LEU A 57 -1.75 0.43 -9.57
N SER A 58 -0.78 0.45 -10.48
CA SER A 58 -0.67 1.52 -11.49
C SER A 58 -1.89 1.55 -12.42
N ILE A 59 -2.37 0.37 -12.86
CA ILE A 59 -3.58 0.27 -13.69
C ILE A 59 -4.81 0.70 -12.90
N LEU A 60 -4.95 0.22 -11.65
CA LEU A 60 -6.06 0.59 -10.78
C LEU A 60 -6.09 2.10 -10.50
N SER A 61 -4.92 2.72 -10.29
CA SER A 61 -4.80 4.17 -10.11
C SER A 61 -5.20 4.95 -11.37
N TRP A 62 -4.88 4.44 -12.56
CA TRP A 62 -5.34 5.05 -13.80
C TRP A 62 -6.86 4.92 -13.97
N LEU A 63 -7.43 3.74 -13.71
CA LEU A 63 -8.88 3.50 -13.76
C LEU A 63 -9.63 4.35 -12.73
N SER A 64 -9.11 4.50 -11.50
CA SER A 64 -9.75 5.32 -10.49
C SER A 64 -9.80 6.80 -10.89
N ARG A 65 -8.74 7.32 -11.51
CA ARG A 65 -8.74 8.69 -12.08
C ARG A 65 -9.75 8.85 -13.20
N MET A 66 -9.92 7.83 -14.05
CA MET A 66 -10.92 7.84 -15.12
C MET A 66 -12.35 7.82 -14.58
N ILE A 67 -12.62 6.95 -13.60
CA ILE A 67 -13.92 6.85 -12.93
C ILE A 67 -14.25 8.16 -12.19
N ALA A 68 -13.30 8.74 -11.47
CA ALA A 68 -13.49 10.03 -10.78
C ALA A 68 -13.81 11.17 -11.76
N LYS A 69 -13.23 11.15 -12.98
CA LYS A 69 -13.54 12.11 -14.03
C LYS A 69 -14.92 11.89 -14.67
N MET A 70 -15.37 10.63 -14.77
CA MET A 70 -16.71 10.29 -15.28
C MET A 70 -17.82 10.51 -14.26
N TYR A 71 -17.55 10.31 -12.97
CA TYR A 71 -18.54 10.36 -11.89
C TYR A 71 -18.08 11.30 -10.76
N PRO A 72 -18.05 12.62 -11.00
CA PRO A 72 -17.57 13.59 -10.01
C PRO A 72 -18.44 13.69 -8.75
N ALA A 73 -19.67 13.16 -8.77
CA ALA A 73 -20.60 13.16 -7.63
C ALA A 73 -20.65 11.84 -6.84
N ALA A 74 -19.86 10.83 -7.22
CA ALA A 74 -19.73 9.59 -6.45
C ALA A 74 -18.72 9.81 -5.31
N GLY A 75 -19.12 10.53 -4.27
CA GLY A 75 -18.36 10.63 -3.02
C GLY A 75 -18.08 9.23 -2.45
N LEU A 76 -16.87 9.03 -1.93
CA LEU A 76 -16.53 7.85 -1.13
C LEU A 76 -17.45 7.82 0.09
N GLY A 77 -18.47 6.95 0.08
CA GLY A 77 -19.34 6.75 1.23
C GLY A 77 -18.54 6.17 2.39
N VAL A 78 -18.63 6.79 3.56
CA VAL A 78 -18.06 6.24 4.79
C VAL A 78 -19.08 5.26 5.34
N MET A 79 -18.71 3.98 5.38
CA MET A 79 -19.53 2.93 6.01
C MET A 79 -19.09 2.78 7.45
N THR A 80 -19.93 3.22 8.38
CA THR A 80 -19.73 2.97 9.81
C THR A 80 -20.46 1.69 10.18
N VAL A 81 -19.74 0.75 10.79
CA VAL A 81 -20.29 -0.50 11.29
C VAL A 81 -20.23 -0.45 12.81
N GLN A 82 -21.38 -0.60 13.45
CA GLN A 82 -21.51 -0.73 14.89
C GLN A 82 -22.19 -2.05 15.22
N THR A 83 -21.63 -2.79 16.16
CA THR A 83 -22.23 -4.00 16.72
C THR A 83 -22.76 -3.68 18.11
N LYS A 84 -24.06 -3.95 18.35
CA LYS A 84 -24.68 -3.83 19.68
C LYS A 84 -25.60 -5.03 19.89
N ASP A 85 -25.43 -5.71 21.03
CA ASP A 85 -26.24 -6.87 21.44
C ASP A 85 -26.30 -8.03 20.42
N GLY A 86 -25.20 -8.25 19.70
CA GLY A 86 -25.10 -9.32 18.68
C GLY A 86 -25.73 -8.97 17.33
N GLU A 87 -26.36 -7.80 17.20
CA GLU A 87 -26.87 -7.29 15.93
C GLU A 87 -25.87 -6.31 15.30
N LEU A 88 -25.67 -6.45 13.98
CA LEU A 88 -24.75 -5.64 13.21
C LEU A 88 -25.53 -4.52 12.52
N PHE A 89 -25.31 -3.29 12.99
CA PHE A 89 -25.88 -2.09 12.40
C PHE A 89 -24.84 -1.46 11.48
N SER A 90 -25.14 -1.36 10.19
CA SER A 90 -24.29 -0.68 9.22
C SER A 90 -25.05 0.52 8.64
N SER A 91 -24.46 1.71 8.76
CA SER A 91 -24.99 2.93 8.17
C SER A 91 -24.03 3.44 7.10
N LEU A 92 -24.55 3.66 5.90
CA LEU A 92 -23.82 4.24 4.78
C LEU A 92 -24.17 5.73 4.71
N HIS A 93 -23.30 6.58 5.26
CA HIS A 93 -23.42 8.02 5.08
C HIS A 93 -22.59 8.46 3.87
N LYS A 94 -23.23 9.20 2.95
CA LYS A 94 -22.50 9.96 1.93
C LYS A 94 -21.91 11.17 2.63
N ASP A 95 -20.59 11.36 2.57
CA ASP A 95 -19.96 12.62 2.95
C ASP A 95 -20.47 13.72 2.02
N GLN A 96 -21.50 14.45 2.45
CA GLN A 96 -21.86 15.75 1.88
C GLN A 96 -20.88 16.79 2.43
N HIS A 97 -19.70 16.87 1.81
CA HIS A 97 -18.89 18.08 1.89
C HIS A 97 -19.21 18.97 0.69
N LEU A 98 -19.91 20.07 1.01
CA LEU A 98 -20.44 21.17 0.19
C LEU A 98 -21.71 20.90 -0.63
#